data_AF-A0A1X0DMI4-F1
#
_entry.id   AF-A0A1X0DMI4-F1
#
_cell.length_a   1.000
_cell.length_b   1.000
_cell.length_c   1.000
_cell.angle_alpha   90.00
_cell.angle_beta   90.00
_cell.angle_gamma   90.00
#
_symmetry.space_group_name_H-M   'P 1'
#
loop_
_entity.id
_entity.type
_entity.pdbx_description
1 polymer ?
#
loop_
_entity_poly.entity_id
_entity_poly.type
_entity_poly.pdbx_seq_one_letter_code
_entity_poly.pdbx_strand_id
1 'polypeptide(L)'
;MRTAPLLIVPLAAAGVLLSGCSKDDNTGAYLSSVRSAGIGFSSDSEAIAQGRKACDSLASGTSYMTVVDNVSGAGDKAKQAMVVGFAIGTLCPDQRSKLTAG
;
A
#
# COMPACT_ATOMS: atom_id res chain seq x y z
N MET A 1 27.54 48.80 -19.50
CA MET A 1 26.61 47.81 -20.12
C MET A 1 25.93 47.11 -18.94
N ARG A 2 24.67 47.45 -18.57
CA ARG A 2 23.38 46.90 -19.10
C ARG A 2 23.37 45.36 -18.98
N THR A 3 22.51 44.66 -18.24
CA THR A 3 21.14 44.93 -17.73
C THR A 3 20.71 43.83 -16.74
N ALA A 4 19.95 44.20 -15.70
CA ALA A 4 18.97 43.31 -15.04
C ALA A 4 17.62 43.40 -15.77
N PRO A 5 16.78 42.35 -15.74
CA PRO A 5 15.60 42.37 -14.86
C PRO A 5 15.35 41.00 -14.19
N LEU A 6 15.05 40.94 -12.89
CA LEU A 6 13.70 41.08 -12.30
C LEU A 6 12.62 40.28 -13.04
N LEU A 7 12.42 39.03 -12.64
CA LEU A 7 11.11 38.38 -12.69
C LEU A 7 10.67 38.05 -11.27
N ILE A 8 9.84 38.97 -10.76
CA ILE A 8 9.02 38.84 -9.57
C ILE A 8 7.86 37.91 -9.94
N VAL A 9 7.73 36.76 -9.28
CA VAL A 9 6.46 36.02 -9.25
C VAL A 9 5.98 36.03 -7.80
N PRO A 10 4.95 36.80 -7.46
CA PRO A 10 4.24 36.62 -6.21
C PRO A 10 3.32 35.41 -6.42
N LEU A 11 3.81 34.20 -6.16
CA LEU A 11 2.90 33.07 -6.04
C LEU A 11 2.14 33.25 -4.74
N ALA A 12 0.96 33.85 -4.90
CA ALA A 12 -0.14 33.82 -3.98
C ALA A 12 -0.23 32.46 -3.27
N ALA A 13 -0.54 32.51 -1.99
CA ALA A 13 -0.92 31.37 -1.18
C ALA A 13 -2.01 30.54 -1.88
N ALA A 14 -1.59 29.52 -2.62
CA ALA A 14 -2.39 28.36 -2.94
C ALA A 14 -1.74 27.19 -2.21
N GLY A 15 -2.14 27.04 -0.94
CA GLY A 15 -1.98 25.80 -0.21
C GLY A 15 -2.78 24.72 -0.93
N VAL A 16 -2.19 24.11 -1.94
CA VAL A 16 -2.47 22.71 -2.26
C VAL A 16 -1.10 22.08 -2.34
N LEU A 17 -0.76 21.51 -1.18
CA LEU A 17 0.20 20.45 -1.02
C LEU A 17 0.02 19.50 -2.21
N LEU A 18 0.89 19.57 -3.21
CA LEU A 18 1.18 18.41 -4.04
C LEU A 18 1.99 17.47 -3.15
N SER A 19 1.28 16.89 -2.18
CA SER A 19 1.62 15.67 -1.45
C SER A 19 1.61 14.51 -2.45
N GLY A 20 2.44 14.62 -3.49
CA GLY A 20 2.93 13.49 -4.24
C GLY A 20 3.51 12.55 -3.19
N CYS A 21 2.73 11.51 -2.91
CA CYS A 21 2.76 10.73 -1.68
C CYS A 21 4.14 10.13 -1.44
N SER A 22 4.96 10.72 -0.58
CA SER A 22 6.09 10.00 0.06
C SER A 22 5.58 9.04 1.13
N LYS A 23 4.62 8.18 0.73
CA LYS A 23 4.16 6.99 1.46
C LYS A 23 4.55 5.76 0.65
N ASP A 24 5.79 5.74 0.17
CA ASP A 24 6.46 4.56 -0.36
C ASP A 24 6.86 3.64 0.80
N ASP A 25 5.89 3.20 1.59
CA ASP A 25 6.04 2.16 2.61
C ASP A 25 6.03 0.79 1.91
N ASN A 26 7.19 0.32 1.42
CA ASN A 26 7.41 -1.03 0.87
C ASN A 26 6.39 -1.56 -0.17
N THR A 27 5.56 -0.70 -0.75
CA THR A 27 4.50 -1.06 -1.71
C THR A 27 5.06 -1.64 -3.00
N GLY A 28 6.25 -1.20 -3.40
CA GLY A 28 6.98 -1.81 -4.53
C GLY A 28 7.38 -3.27 -4.25
N ALA A 29 7.87 -3.57 -3.04
CA ALA A 29 8.24 -4.93 -2.64
C ALA A 29 7.00 -5.84 -2.53
N TYR A 30 5.89 -5.30 -2.02
CA TYR A 30 4.60 -5.96 -2.00
C TYR A 30 4.14 -6.35 -3.41
N LEU A 31 4.06 -5.38 -4.33
CA LEU A 31 3.62 -5.63 -5.71
C LEU A 31 4.52 -6.63 -6.45
N SER A 32 5.83 -6.56 -6.22
CA SER A 32 6.77 -7.54 -6.77
C SER A 32 6.52 -8.94 -6.25
N SER A 33 6.19 -9.10 -4.97
CA SER A 33 5.88 -10.41 -4.36
C SER A 33 4.54 -10.97 -4.89
N VAL A 34 3.52 -10.12 -4.95
CA VAL A 34 2.18 -10.45 -5.48
C VAL A 34 2.26 -10.89 -6.95
N ARG A 35 3.01 -10.14 -7.79
CA ARG A 35 3.26 -10.51 -9.18
C ARG A 35 4.08 -11.79 -9.32
N SER A 36 5.10 -11.97 -8.47
CA SER A 36 5.92 -13.20 -8.47
C SER A 36 5.12 -14.44 -8.08
N ALA A 37 4.09 -14.28 -7.24
CA ALA A 37 3.14 -15.33 -6.89
C ALA A 37 2.07 -15.59 -7.98
N GLY A 38 2.13 -14.90 -9.12
CA GLY A 38 1.16 -15.04 -10.21
C GLY A 38 -0.23 -14.50 -9.84
N ILE A 39 -0.29 -13.49 -8.97
CA ILE A 39 -1.52 -12.84 -8.55
C ILE A 39 -1.63 -11.53 -9.34
N GLY A 40 -2.52 -11.50 -10.32
CA GLY A 40 -2.80 -10.32 -11.13
C GLY A 40 -4.06 -9.63 -10.64
N PHE A 41 -3.91 -8.47 -10.02
CA PHE A 41 -5.04 -7.57 -9.76
C PHE A 41 -5.30 -6.70 -10.99
N SER A 42 -6.50 -6.14 -11.08
CA SER A 42 -6.88 -5.21 -12.16
C SER A 42 -5.97 -3.97 -12.22
N SER A 43 -5.41 -3.55 -11.09
CA SER A 43 -4.45 -2.45 -11.02
C SER A 43 -3.56 -2.59 -9.79
N ASP A 44 -2.33 -2.08 -9.88
CA ASP A 44 -1.39 -2.03 -8.76
C ASP A 44 -1.99 -1.31 -7.54
N SER A 45 -2.75 -0.24 -7.77
CA SER A 45 -3.47 0.47 -6.71
C SER A 45 -4.52 -0.40 -6.00
N GLU A 46 -5.19 -1.28 -6.73
CA GLU A 46 -6.18 -2.21 -6.17
C GLU A 46 -5.49 -3.27 -5.30
N ALA A 47 -4.40 -3.85 -5.79
CA ALA A 47 -3.59 -4.80 -5.03
C ALA A 47 -3.13 -4.19 -3.69
N ILE A 48 -2.63 -2.96 -3.75
CA ILE A 48 -2.16 -2.23 -2.56
C ILE A 48 -3.31 -1.93 -1.62
N ALA A 49 -4.47 -1.49 -2.14
CA ALA A 49 -5.65 -1.21 -1.33
C ALA A 49 -6.13 -2.46 -0.58
N GLN A 50 -6.14 -3.63 -1.24
CA GLN A 50 -6.49 -4.90 -0.61
C GLN A 50 -5.48 -5.30 0.47
N GLY A 51 -4.18 -5.17 0.19
CA GLY A 51 -3.13 -5.45 1.18
C GLY A 51 -3.22 -4.53 2.40
N ARG A 52 -3.47 -3.23 2.20
CA ARG A 52 -3.68 -2.27 3.29
C ARG A 52 -4.96 -2.56 4.08
N LYS A 53 -6.06 -2.89 3.40
CA LYS A 53 -7.32 -3.27 4.05
C LYS A 53 -7.13 -4.52 4.90
N ALA A 54 -6.33 -5.47 4.43
CA ALA A 54 -5.99 -6.66 5.19
C ALA A 54 -5.20 -6.33 6.46
N CYS A 55 -4.18 -5.48 6.34
CA CYS A 55 -3.44 -4.95 7.49
C CYS A 55 -4.33 -4.25 8.52
N ASP A 56 -5.26 -3.41 8.07
CA ASP A 56 -6.19 -2.66 8.93
C ASP A 56 -7.19 -3.58 9.65
N SER A 57 -7.68 -4.60 8.95
CA SER A 57 -8.58 -5.61 9.52
C SER A 57 -7.87 -6.42 10.61
N LEU A 58 -6.60 -6.80 10.41
CA LEU A 58 -5.77 -7.48 11.40
C LEU A 58 -5.49 -6.58 12.61
N ALA A 59 -5.17 -5.30 12.36
CA ALA A 59 -4.96 -4.31 13.40
C ALA A 59 -6.19 -4.21 14.32
N SER A 60 -7.37 -4.18 13.70
CA SER A 60 -8.68 -4.17 14.38
C SER A 60 -9.01 -5.45 15.17
N GLY A 61 -8.19 -6.51 15.05
CA GLY A 61 -8.39 -7.78 15.76
C GLY A 61 -9.17 -8.83 14.98
N THR A 62 -9.40 -8.60 13.67
CA THR A 62 -10.02 -9.61 12.81
C THR A 62 -9.10 -10.80 12.63
N SER A 63 -9.64 -12.02 12.70
CA SER A 63 -8.86 -13.24 12.48
C SER A 63 -8.27 -13.29 11.07
N TYR A 64 -7.03 -13.75 10.95
CA TYR A 64 -6.32 -13.84 9.66
C TYR A 64 -7.13 -14.56 8.58
N MET A 65 -7.79 -15.68 8.90
CA MET A 65 -8.64 -16.41 7.94
C MET A 65 -9.81 -15.59 7.42
N THR A 66 -10.44 -14.76 8.26
CA THR A 66 -11.50 -13.84 7.85
C THR A 66 -10.95 -12.73 6.97
N VAL A 67 -9.76 -12.22 7.29
CA VAL A 67 -9.10 -11.20 6.46
C VAL A 67 -8.78 -11.74 5.07
N VAL A 68 -8.24 -12.96 5.00
CA VAL A 68 -7.99 -13.68 3.75
C VAL A 68 -9.27 -13.84 2.93
N ASP A 69 -10.38 -14.24 3.57
CA ASP A 69 -11.68 -14.39 2.91
C ASP A 69 -12.21 -13.07 2.33
N ASN A 70 -11.89 -11.94 2.98
CA ASN A 70 -12.27 -10.60 2.54
C ASN A 70 -11.40 -10.03 1.40
N VAL A 71 -10.26 -10.66 1.07
CA VAL A 71 -9.42 -10.21 -0.04
C VAL A 71 -10.10 -10.53 -1.36
N SER A 72 -10.60 -9.50 -2.03
CA SER A 72 -11.17 -9.63 -3.37
C SER A 72 -10.10 -9.40 -4.44
N GLY A 73 -10.18 -10.08 -5.59
CA GLY A 73 -9.28 -9.87 -6.73
C GLY A 73 -8.01 -10.71 -6.76
N ALA A 74 -7.70 -11.47 -5.71
CA ALA A 74 -6.53 -12.34 -5.67
C ALA A 74 -6.73 -13.71 -6.36
N GLY A 75 -7.98 -14.07 -6.67
CA GLY A 75 -8.36 -15.40 -7.18
C GLY A 75 -8.68 -16.37 -6.04
N ASP A 76 -7.90 -17.45 -5.93
CA ASP A 76 -8.12 -18.52 -4.94
C ASP A 76 -7.75 -18.12 -3.50
N LYS A 77 -8.28 -18.87 -2.52
CA LYS A 77 -7.94 -18.71 -1.09
C LYS A 77 -6.43 -18.77 -0.80
N ALA A 78 -5.69 -19.61 -1.53
CA ALA A 78 -4.25 -19.69 -1.40
C ALA A 78 -3.56 -18.37 -1.79
N LYS A 79 -4.01 -17.75 -2.90
CA LYS A 79 -3.50 -16.47 -3.38
C LYS A 79 -3.92 -15.33 -2.45
N GLN A 80 -5.17 -15.34 -1.97
CA GLN A 80 -5.63 -14.40 -0.95
C GLN A 80 -4.75 -14.46 0.31
N ALA A 81 -4.40 -15.66 0.78
CA ALA A 81 -3.51 -15.83 1.92
C ALA A 81 -2.11 -15.28 1.65
N MET A 82 -1.56 -15.50 0.45
CA MET A 82 -0.28 -14.91 0.05
C MET A 82 -0.34 -13.38 0.03
N VAL A 83 -1.42 -12.78 -0.48
CA VAL A 83 -1.63 -11.32 -0.49
C VAL A 83 -1.59 -10.76 0.91
N VAL A 84 -2.33 -11.36 1.85
CA VAL A 84 -2.31 -10.94 3.26
C VAL A 84 -0.92 -11.16 3.88
N GLY A 85 -0.29 -12.30 3.64
CA GLY A 85 1.05 -12.61 4.16
C GLY A 85 2.13 -11.65 3.66
N PHE A 86 2.13 -11.33 2.36
CA PHE A 86 3.00 -10.31 1.78
C PHE A 86 2.70 -8.94 2.36
N ALA A 87 1.42 -8.56 2.48
CA ALA A 87 1.02 -7.29 3.07
C ALA A 87 1.55 -7.15 4.50
N ILE A 88 1.49 -8.19 5.33
CA ILE A 88 2.05 -8.15 6.68
C ILE A 88 3.58 -8.09 6.65
N GLY A 89 4.23 -8.80 5.74
CA GLY A 89 5.68 -8.78 5.60
C GLY A 89 6.25 -7.44 5.14
N THR A 90 5.50 -6.68 4.32
CA THR A 90 5.99 -5.46 3.67
C THR A 90 5.22 -4.20 4.09
N LEU A 91 3.89 -4.20 4.01
CA LEU A 91 3.04 -3.02 4.22
C LEU A 91 2.77 -2.75 5.70
N CYS A 92 2.59 -3.80 6.51
CA CYS A 92 2.34 -3.68 7.94
C CYS A 92 3.24 -4.62 8.77
N PRO A 93 4.57 -4.40 8.75
CA PRO A 93 5.52 -5.21 9.53
C PRO A 93 5.23 -5.17 11.03
N ASP A 94 4.59 -4.11 11.53
CA ASP A 94 4.14 -3.96 12.92
C ASP A 94 3.08 -5.00 13.32
N GLN A 95 2.25 -5.41 12.36
CA GLN A 95 1.22 -6.44 12.54
C GLN A 95 1.79 -7.88 12.46
N ARG A 96 3.09 -8.08 12.20
CA ARG A 96 3.73 -9.41 12.23
C ARG A 96 3.52 -10.09 13.58
N SER A 97 3.49 -9.33 14.66
CA SER A 97 3.19 -9.78 16.02
C SER A 97 1.85 -10.50 16.14
N LYS A 98 0.88 -10.16 15.28
CA LYS A 98 -0.46 -10.79 15.23
C LYS A 98 -0.52 -12.06 14.40
N LEU A 99 0.54 -12.38 13.64
CA LEU A 99 0.72 -13.71 13.05
C LEU A 99 1.32 -14.71 14.05
N THR A 100 2.04 -14.22 15.06
CA THR A 100 2.74 -15.05 16.06
C THR A 100 2.03 -15.16 17.40
N ALA A 101 1.03 -14.32 17.69
CA ALA A 101 0.15 -14.48 18.84
C ALA A 101 -0.96 -15.49 18.54
N GLY A 102 -0.56 -16.76 18.39
CA GLY A 102 -1.43 -17.93 18.49
C GLY A 102 -1.43 -18.45 19.91
#